data_AF-A0A2E2NZM6-F1
#
_entry.id   AF-A0A2E2NZM6-F1
#
_cell.length_a   1.000
_cell.length_b   1.000
_cell.length_c   1.000
_cell.angle_alpha   90.00
_cell.angle_beta   90.00
_cell.angle_gamma   90.00
#
_symmetry.space_group_name_H-M   'P 1'
#
loop_
_entity.id
_entity.type
_entity.pdbx_description
1 polymer ?
#
loop_
_entity_poly.entity_id
_entity_poly.type
_entity_poly.pdbx_seq_one_letter_code
_entity_poly.pdbx_strand_id
1 'polypeptide(L)' 'MSQIDTLRNSLIDRLLRIENVNILKAIDTILEESKVSDKPYQLTKEQIEMLKMSEDDIANGRLKSHDDLMKEAREWLKEK' A
#
# COMPACT_ATOMS: atom_id res chain seq x y z
N MET A 1 11.01 9.50 -3.76
CA MET A 1 10.22 8.72 -4.73
C MET A 1 10.59 9.14 -6.13
N SER A 2 10.77 8.19 -7.05
CA SER A 2 11.02 8.48 -8.47
C SER A 2 9.73 8.84 -9.21
N GLN A 3 9.83 9.42 -10.42
CA GLN A 3 8.65 9.65 -11.28
C GLN A 3 7.90 8.35 -11.59
N ILE A 4 8.62 7.24 -11.71
CA ILE A 4 8.03 5.91 -11.92
C ILE A 4 7.23 5.47 -10.69
N ASP A 5 7.75 5.71 -9.48
CA ASP A 5 7.03 5.36 -8.24
C ASP A 5 5.74 6.17 -8.09
N THR A 6 5.78 7.47 -8.42
CA THR A 6 4.59 8.32 -8.43
C THR A 6 3.55 7.81 -9.43
N LEU A 7 3.96 7.42 -10.63
CA LEU A 7 3.06 6.85 -11.63
C LEU A 7 2.43 5.54 -11.14
N ARG A 8 3.24 4.63 -10.58
CA ARG A 8 2.75 3.35 -10.02
C ARG A 8 1.73 3.58 -8.91
N ASN A 9 2.04 4.46 -7.95
CA ASN A 9 1.13 4.78 -6.85
C ASN A 9 -0.20 5.37 -7.35
N SER A 10 -0.13 6.26 -8.35
CA SER A 10 -1.32 6.83 -8.99
C SER A 10 -2.16 5.78 -9.73
N LEU A 11 -1.54 4.77 -10.34
CA LEU A 11 -2.25 3.66 -10.98
C LEU A 11 -2.91 2.76 -9.94
N ILE A 12 -2.23 2.42 -8.85
CA ILE A 12 -2.79 1.61 -7.76
C ILE A 12 -4.02 2.30 -7.15
N ASP A 13 -3.94 3.61 -6.86
CA ASP A 13 -5.08 4.36 -6.33
C ASP A 13 -6.29 4.32 -7.27
N ARG A 14 -6.07 4.45 -8.59
CA ARG A 14 -7.15 4.30 -9.57
C ARG A 14 -7.73 2.89 -9.57
N LEU A 15 -6.89 1.85 -9.53
CA LEU A 15 -7.33 0.45 -9.52
C LEU A 15 -8.21 0.14 -8.31
N LEU A 16 -7.86 0.66 -7.12
CA LEU A 16 -8.63 0.46 -5.89
C LEU A 16 -10.03 1.10 -5.91
N ARG A 17 -10.30 2.03 -6.83
CA ARG A 17 -11.58 2.73 -6.97
C ARG A 17 -12.46 2.18 -8.10
N ILE A 18 -11.94 1.26 -8.93
CA ILE A 18 -12.70 0.68 -10.03
C ILE A 18 -13.64 -0.39 -9.47
N GLU A 19 -14.94 -0.17 -9.61
CA GLU A 19 -15.97 -1.14 -9.23
C GLU A 19 -16.36 -2.07 -10.39
N ASN A 20 -16.09 -1.67 -11.64
CA ASN A 20 -16.50 -2.43 -12.82
C ASN A 20 -15.54 -3.59 -13.12
N VAL A 21 -16.02 -4.81 -12.90
CA VAL A 21 -15.26 -6.04 -13.14
C VAL A 21 -14.79 -6.22 -14.58
N ASN A 22 -15.54 -5.74 -15.58
CA ASN A 22 -15.14 -5.88 -16.98
C ASN A 22 -13.94 -4.98 -17.30
N ILE A 23 -13.86 -3.81 -16.66
CA ILE A 23 -12.69 -2.92 -16.77
C ILE A 23 -11.48 -3.58 -16.11
N LEU A 24 -11.64 -4.16 -14.91
CA LEU A 24 -10.56 -4.87 -14.22
C LEU A 24 -10.03 -6.03 -15.07
N LYS A 25 -10.91 -6.82 -15.71
CA LYS A 25 -10.51 -7.90 -16.63
C LYS A 25 -9.73 -7.39 -17.84
N ALA A 26 -10.18 -6.29 -18.46
CA ALA A 26 -9.46 -5.72 -19.60
C ALA A 26 -8.06 -5.24 -19.21
N ILE A 27 -7.92 -4.64 -18.02
CA ILE A 27 -6.61 -4.24 -17.47
C ILE A 27 -5.74 -5.47 -17.22
N ASP A 28 -6.29 -6.52 -16.62
CA ASP A 28 -5.58 -7.77 -16.35
C ASP A 28 -4.99 -8.37 -17.63
N THR A 29 -5.79 -8.48 -18.70
CA THR A 29 -5.33 -8.93 -20.01
C THR A 29 -4.19 -8.07 -20.58
N ILE A 30 -4.28 -6.74 -20.46
CA ILE A 30 -3.21 -5.83 -20.90
C ILE A 30 -1.91 -6.10 -20.12
N LEU A 31 -2.02 -6.37 -18.82
CA LEU A 31 -0.86 -6.65 -17.97
C LEU A 31 -0.23 -8.00 -18.33
N GLU A 32 -1.03 -9.05 -18.56
CA GLU A 32 -0.53 -10.37 -19.02
C GLU A 32 0.26 -10.24 -20.34
N GLU A 33 -0.26 -9.48 -21.31
CA GLU A 33 0.41 -9.26 -22.61
C GLU A 33 1.70 -8.43 -22.50
N SER A 34 1.83 -7.62 -21.45
CA SER A 34 2.98 -6.72 -21.27
C SER A 34 4.29 -7.42 -20.91
N LYS A 35 4.30 -8.76 -20.82
CA LYS A 35 5.46 -9.58 -20.40
C LYS A 35 6.08 -9.02 -19.12
N VAL A 36 5.23 -8.75 -18.13
CA VAL A 36 5.70 -8.36 -16.79
C VAL A 36 6.73 -9.39 -16.37
N SER A 37 7.91 -8.91 -15.98
CA SER A 37 8.99 -9.76 -15.52
C SER A 37 8.47 -10.74 -14.47
N ASP A 38 8.71 -12.05 -14.66
CA ASP A 38 8.37 -13.10 -13.69
C ASP A 38 9.07 -12.94 -12.33
N LYS A 39 10.04 -12.02 -12.25
CA LYS A 39 10.71 -11.70 -10.99
C LYS A 39 9.75 -10.98 -10.05
N PRO A 40 9.64 -11.44 -8.79
CA PRO A 40 8.83 -10.76 -7.79
C PRO A 40 9.34 -9.34 -7.57
N TYR A 41 8.41 -8.44 -7.26
CA TYR A 41 8.74 -7.06 -6.89
C TYR A 41 9.76 -7.06 -5.74
N GLN A 42 10.87 -6.38 -5.96
CA GLN A 42 11.92 -6.23 -4.95
C GLN A 42 11.59 -5.00 -4.12
N LEU A 43 11.32 -5.21 -2.84
CA LEU A 43 11.11 -4.14 -1.88
C LEU A 43 12.34 -3.23 -1.82
N THR A 44 12.12 -1.93 -1.65
CA THR A 44 13.22 -1.00 -1.39
C THR A 44 13.81 -1.24 0.00
N LYS A 45 15.01 -0.72 0.25
CA LYS A 45 15.64 -0.82 1.58
C LYS A 45 14.76 -0.20 2.67
N GLU A 46 14.12 0.92 2.36
CA GLU A 46 13.24 1.65 3.28
C GLU A 46 11.96 0.85 3.58
N GLN A 47 11.41 0.15 2.58
CA GLN A 47 10.24 -0.73 2.78
C GLN A 47 10.60 -1.94 3.64
N ILE A 48 11.77 -2.55 3.41
CA ILE A 48 12.27 -3.65 4.23
C ILE A 48 12.47 -3.18 5.68
N GLU A 49 13.05 -2.00 5.87
CA GLU A 49 13.27 -1.44 7.21
C GLU A 49 11.95 -1.18 7.94
N MET A 50 10.95 -0.62 7.25
CA MET A 50 9.62 -0.40 7.82
C MET A 50 8.95 -1.71 8.27
N LEU A 51 9.13 -2.79 7.51
CA LEU A 51 8.63 -4.11 7.89
C LEU A 51 9.36 -4.65 9.13
N LYS A 52 10.69 -4.52 9.21
CA LYS A 52 11.45 -4.93 10.40
C LYS A 52 11.06 -4.16 11.65
N MET A 53 10.82 -2.86 11.53
CA MET A 53 10.30 -2.05 12.64
C MET A 53 8.94 -2.57 13.12
N SER A 54 8.07 -2.95 12.17
CA SER A 54 6.76 -3.53 12.47
C SER A 54 6.87 -4.90 13.14
N GLU A 55 7.81 -5.74 12.71
CA GLU A 55 8.11 -7.04 13.35
C GLU A 55 8.60 -6.85 14.79
N ASP A 56 9.45 -5.86 15.04
CA ASP A 56 9.91 -5.52 16.39
C ASP A 56 8.76 -4.98 17.26
N ASP A 57 7.88 -4.14 16.71
CA ASP A 57 6.69 -3.65 17.41
C ASP A 57 5.76 -4.79 17.81
N ILE A 58 5.54 -5.77 16.91
CA ILE A 58 4.76 -6.98 17.20
C ILE A 58 5.43 -7.80 18.31
N ALA A 59 6.74 -8.07 18.19
CA ALA A 59 7.47 -8.90 19.15
C ALA A 59 7.48 -8.31 20.57
N ASN A 60 7.49 -6.99 20.68
CA ASN A 60 7.50 -6.28 21.96
C ASN A 60 6.09 -5.83 22.42
N GLY A 61 5.02 -6.24 21.72
CA GLY A 61 3.65 -5.88 22.08
C GLY A 61 3.35 -4.38 21.98
N ARG A 62 4.12 -3.62 21.19
CA ARG A 62 3.87 -2.20 20.89
C ARG A 62 2.77 -2.07 19.83
N LEU A 63 1.66 -2.73 20.09
CA LEU A 63 0.49 -2.79 19.22
C LEU A 63 -0.61 -1.93 19.81
N LYS A 64 -1.46 -1.42 18.91
CA LYS A 64 -2.61 -0.63 19.29
C LYS A 64 -3.80 -1.03 18.43
N SER A 65 -4.98 -1.10 19.05
CA SER A 65 -6.20 -1.42 18.30
C SER A 65 -6.51 -0.30 17.30
N HIS A 66 -7.16 -0.67 16.20
CA HIS A 66 -7.62 0.31 15.22
C HIS A 66 -8.55 1.34 15.87
N ASP A 67 -9.46 0.91 16.74
CA ASP A 67 -10.42 1.79 17.40
C ASP A 67 -9.73 2.83 18.31
N ASP A 68 -8.72 2.41 19.08
CA ASP A 68 -7.94 3.30 19.94
C ASP A 68 -7.11 4.29 19.10
N LEU A 69 -6.55 3.84 17.97
CA LEU A 69 -5.84 4.71 17.03
C LEU A 69 -6.78 5.77 16.43
N MET A 70 -7.96 5.35 15.97
CA MET A 70 -8.96 6.24 15.39
C MET A 70 -9.57 7.20 16.42
N LYS A 71 -9.62 6.81 17.69
CA LYS A 71 -10.02 7.72 18.78
C LYS A 71 -9.00 8.84 18.95
N GLU A 72 -7.73 8.51 19.13
CA GLU A 72 -6.66 9.52 19.27
C GLU A 72 -6.54 10.41 18.03
N ALA A 73 -6.64 9.84 16.83
CA ALA A 73 -6.62 10.63 15.59
C ALA A 73 -7.77 11.65 15.53
N ARG A 74 -8.98 11.27 15.98
CA ARG A 74 -10.13 12.18 16.06
C ARG A 74 -9.97 13.26 17.13
N GLU A 75 -9.32 12.94 18.25
CA GLU A 75 -9.01 13.91 19.30
C GLU A 75 -7.99 14.93 18.79
N TRP A 76 -6.89 14.47 18.17
CA TRP A 76 -5.88 15.35 17.56
C TRP A 76 -6.48 16.29 16.50
N LEU A 77 -7.41 15.80 15.67
CA LEU A 77 -8.10 16.63 14.67
C LEU A 77 -8.96 17.75 15.28
N LYS A 78 -9.43 17.61 16.52
CA LYS A 78 -10.21 18.64 17.22
C LYS A 78 -9.34 19.71 17.86
N GLU A 79 -8.07 19.40 18.12
CA GLU A 79 -7.08 20.34 18.69
C GLU A 79 -6.45 21.25 17.61
N LYS A 80 -6.80 21.03 16.34
CA LYS A 80 -6.45 21.87 15.19
C LYS A 80 -7.62 22.74 14.74
#